data_AF-A0A661K241-F1
#
_entry.id   AF-A0A661K241-F1
#
_cell.length_a   1.000
_cell.length_b   1.000
_cell.length_c   1.000
_cell.angle_alpha   90.00
_cell.angle_beta   90.00
_cell.angle_gamma   90.00
#
_symmetry.space_group_name_H-M   'P 1'
#
loop_
_entity.id
_entity.type
_entity.pdbx_description
1 polymer ?
#
loop_
_entity_poly.entity_id
_entity_poly.type
_entity_poly.pdbx_seq_one_letter_code
_entity_poly.pdbx_strand_id
1 'polypeptide(L)'
;GRGGRGNARFATPTRQAPRFAEGGTPGEERWLRLELKLLADVGLVGYPNVGKSTLLRRISAARPKVAPYPFTTLAPHLGVVSYGEGKEFVVADIPGLIEGAHKGAGLGTRFLRHIERTLLLLHLLDLSGHRGDPLTLYEGVRRELASFNPLLAEKPEIVVLNKIDLPETRARVDETREAFEARGLPFFAISAQTGEGVKELIQEVGRRLEALKSHEGTA
;
A
#
# COMPACT_ATOMS: atom_id res chain seq x y z
N GLY A 1 17.39 -33.71 4.01
CA GLY A 1 17.79 -34.96 3.34
C GLY A 1 16.82 -36.07 3.65
N ARG A 2 16.96 -37.23 2.99
CA ARG A 2 16.19 -38.45 3.27
C ARG A 2 16.64 -39.09 4.58
N GLY A 3 15.68 -39.64 5.32
CA GLY A 3 15.95 -40.41 6.53
C GLY A 3 16.74 -41.69 6.23
N GLY A 4 17.65 -42.04 7.14
CA GLY A 4 18.44 -43.26 7.04
C GLY A 4 17.58 -44.53 7.07
N ARG A 5 18.15 -45.65 6.61
CA ARG A 5 17.48 -46.95 6.60
C ARG A 5 17.99 -47.78 7.77
N GLY A 6 17.07 -48.20 8.65
CA GLY A 6 17.38 -49.12 9.74
C GLY A 6 17.81 -50.50 9.21
N ASN A 7 18.48 -51.28 10.05
CA ASN A 7 19.00 -52.60 9.71
C ASN A 7 17.94 -53.58 9.17
N ALA A 8 16.69 -53.48 9.63
CA ALA A 8 15.57 -54.29 9.15
C ALA A 8 15.33 -54.18 7.63
N ARG A 9 15.67 -53.04 7.01
CA ARG A 9 15.59 -52.87 5.54
C ARG A 9 16.65 -53.65 4.76
N PHE A 10 17.67 -54.20 5.43
CA PHE A 10 18.79 -54.93 4.82
C PHE A 10 18.77 -56.44 5.09
N ALA A 11 17.71 -56.96 5.73
CA ALA A 11 17.58 -58.38 6.01
C ALA A 11 17.27 -59.16 4.72
N THR A 12 18.02 -60.23 4.47
CA THR A 12 17.80 -61.16 3.35
C THR A 12 17.82 -62.61 3.87
N PRO A 13 17.33 -63.61 3.11
CA PRO A 13 17.37 -65.01 3.55
C PRO A 13 18.77 -65.51 3.94
N THR A 14 19.81 -64.98 3.29
CA THR A 14 21.23 -65.29 3.58
C THR A 14 21.86 -64.37 4.63
N ARG A 15 21.17 -63.30 5.06
CA ARG A 15 21.66 -62.31 6.04
C ARG A 15 20.52 -61.85 6.94
N GLN A 16 20.16 -62.71 7.91
CA GLN A 16 18.98 -62.51 8.76
C GLN A 16 19.15 -61.48 9.89
N ALA A 17 20.38 -61.23 10.33
CA ALA A 17 20.66 -60.24 11.38
C ALA A 17 21.71 -59.20 10.93
N PRO A 18 21.37 -58.28 10.00
CA PRO A 18 22.26 -57.19 9.60
C PRO A 18 22.61 -56.30 10.81
N ARG A 19 23.90 -56.04 11.01
CA ARG A 19 24.42 -55.17 12.08
C ARG A 19 24.83 -53.78 11.57
N PHE A 20 24.37 -53.39 10.39
CA PHE A 20 24.65 -52.10 9.78
C PHE A 20 23.34 -51.40 9.42
N ALA A 21 23.40 -50.07 9.39
CA ALA A 21 22.32 -49.19 8.99
C ALA A 21 22.88 -48.11 8.07
N GLU A 22 22.02 -47.53 7.24
CA GLU A 22 22.39 -46.41 6.39
C GLU A 22 22.04 -45.10 7.13
N GLY A 23 23.02 -44.21 7.29
CA GLY A 23 22.81 -42.89 7.86
C GLY A 23 21.89 -42.03 7.00
N GLY A 24 21.22 -41.04 7.61
CA GLY A 24 20.47 -40.05 6.85
C GLY A 24 21.39 -39.22 5.96
N THR A 25 20.89 -38.78 4.81
CA THR A 25 21.61 -37.81 3.97
C THR A 25 21.47 -36.42 4.58
N PRO A 26 22.51 -35.56 4.50
CA PRO A 26 22.43 -34.18 4.97
C PRO A 26 21.21 -33.39 4.45
N GLY A 27 20.79 -32.39 5.22
CA GLY A 27 19.87 -31.35 4.76
C GLY A 27 20.42 -30.63 3.54
N GLU A 28 19.55 -30.09 2.69
CA GLU A 28 19.99 -29.01 1.81
C GLU A 28 20.14 -27.76 2.67
N GLU A 29 21.30 -27.11 2.61
CA GLU A 29 21.54 -25.81 3.21
C GLU A 29 21.72 -24.79 2.09
N ARG A 30 21.06 -23.64 2.20
CA ARG A 30 21.17 -22.57 1.20
C ARG A 30 21.31 -21.23 1.89
N TRP A 31 22.21 -20.41 1.37
CA TRP A 31 22.26 -18.99 1.67
C TRP A 31 21.25 -18.28 0.77
N LEU A 32 20.13 -17.85 1.34
CA LEU A 32 19.10 -17.12 0.63
C LEU A 32 19.30 -15.63 0.85
N ARG A 33 19.38 -14.87 -0.25
CA ARG A 33 19.24 -13.41 -0.21
C ARG A 33 17.75 -13.08 -0.30
N LEU A 34 17.15 -12.79 0.85
CA LEU A 34 15.76 -12.35 0.94
C LEU A 34 15.71 -10.83 0.76
N GLU A 35 15.18 -10.39 -0.36
CA GLU A 35 14.90 -8.96 -0.60
C GLU A 35 13.43 -8.70 -0.26
N LEU A 36 13.20 -7.92 0.80
CA LEU A 36 11.86 -7.46 1.14
C LEU A 36 11.37 -6.54 0.02
N LYS A 37 10.48 -7.06 -0.83
CA LYS A 37 9.66 -6.26 -1.74
C LYS A 37 8.63 -5.50 -0.91
N LEU A 38 9.02 -4.42 -0.25
CA LEU A 38 8.04 -3.45 0.23
C LEU A 38 8.33 -2.11 -0.41
N LEU A 39 7.26 -1.40 -0.75
CA LEU A 39 7.08 -0.02 -0.37
C LEU A 39 5.63 0.41 -0.70
N ALA A 40 4.71 -0.07 0.14
CA ALA A 40 3.27 0.19 0.18
C ALA A 40 2.41 -0.40 -0.94
N ASP A 41 1.30 -1.01 -0.53
CA ASP A 41 0.21 -1.43 -1.42
C ASP A 41 -0.62 -0.22 -1.87
N VAL A 42 -0.70 0.82 -1.03
CA VAL A 42 -1.54 2.00 -1.24
C VAL A 42 -0.75 3.28 -1.06
N GLY A 43 -0.88 4.22 -2.00
CA GLY A 43 -0.29 5.55 -1.92
C GLY A 43 -1.32 6.62 -1.55
N LEU A 44 -1.02 7.48 -0.58
CA LEU A 44 -1.82 8.68 -0.29
C LEU A 44 -1.31 9.86 -1.13
N VAL A 45 -2.22 10.47 -1.90
CA VAL A 45 -1.96 11.66 -2.73
C VAL A 45 -2.99 12.75 -2.44
N GLY A 46 -2.66 14.00 -2.72
CA GLY A 46 -3.52 15.15 -2.40
C GLY A 46 -2.75 16.31 -1.77
N TYR A 47 -3.27 17.54 -1.92
CA TYR A 47 -2.64 18.79 -1.52
C TYR A 47 -2.09 18.80 -0.07
N PRO A 48 -1.15 19.69 0.27
CA PRO A 48 -0.76 19.92 1.65
C PRO A 48 -1.97 20.21 2.54
N ASN A 49 -1.95 19.69 3.76
CA ASN A 49 -2.97 19.87 4.78
C ASN A 49 -4.37 19.28 4.48
N VAL A 50 -4.53 18.45 3.43
CA VAL A 50 -5.79 17.70 3.19
C VAL A 50 -6.02 16.59 4.23
N GLY A 51 -5.03 16.30 5.07
CA GLY A 51 -5.13 15.34 6.18
C GLY A 51 -4.53 13.95 5.90
N LYS A 52 -3.62 13.81 4.92
CA LYS A 52 -2.90 12.56 4.63
C LYS A 52 -2.25 11.94 5.86
N SER A 53 -1.43 12.70 6.59
CA SER A 53 -0.75 12.20 7.78
C SER A 53 -1.71 11.90 8.93
N THR A 54 -2.82 12.65 9.03
CA THR A 54 -3.89 12.38 10.02
C THR A 54 -4.58 11.06 9.71
N LEU A 55 -4.95 10.82 8.45
CA LEU A 55 -5.54 9.57 8.01
C LEU A 55 -4.58 8.41 8.27
N LEU A 56 -3.32 8.52 7.85
CA LEU A 56 -2.31 7.49 8.04
C LEU A 56 -2.14 7.10 9.51
N ARG A 57 -2.06 8.09 10.41
CA ARG A 57 -1.96 7.85 11.86
C ARG A 57 -3.19 7.15 12.42
N ARG A 58 -4.38 7.46 11.91
CA ARG A 58 -5.65 6.87 12.37
C ARG A 58 -5.79 5.41 11.94
N ILE A 59 -5.43 5.09 10.70
CA ILE A 59 -5.66 3.76 10.11
C ILE A 59 -4.54 2.77 10.44
N SER A 60 -3.38 3.26 10.87
CA SER A 60 -2.23 2.42 11.14
C SER A 60 -2.35 1.72 12.50
N ALA A 61 -2.34 0.38 12.48
CA ALA A 61 -2.35 -0.49 13.66
C ALA A 61 -1.09 -0.35 14.54
N ALA A 62 0.01 0.12 13.94
CA ALA A 62 1.23 0.52 14.64
C ALA A 62 1.48 2.02 14.47
N ARG A 63 2.23 2.67 15.38
CA ARG A 63 2.66 4.06 15.14
C ARG A 63 3.40 4.12 13.79
N PRO A 64 3.05 5.08 12.90
CA PRO A 64 3.72 5.21 11.61
C PRO A 64 5.23 5.23 11.80
N LYS A 65 5.92 4.29 11.16
CA LYS A 65 7.38 4.21 11.25
C LYS A 65 7.96 5.06 10.12
N VAL A 66 8.81 6.01 10.50
CA VAL A 66 9.72 6.64 9.56
C VAL A 66 10.69 5.55 9.12
N ALA A 67 10.65 5.16 7.86
CA ALA A 67 11.46 4.07 7.35
C ALA A 67 12.67 4.64 6.58
N PRO A 68 13.88 4.66 7.18
CA PRO A 68 15.07 5.15 6.52
C PRO A 68 15.59 4.09 5.56
N TYR A 69 15.08 4.08 4.33
CA TYR A 69 15.61 3.19 3.31
C TYR A 69 16.94 3.75 2.80
N PRO A 70 17.94 2.90 2.46
CA PRO A 70 19.28 3.34 2.04
C PRO A 70 19.32 4.22 0.77
N PHE A 71 18.18 4.49 0.17
CA PHE A 71 18.00 5.14 -1.12
C PHE A 71 16.95 6.27 -1.09
N THR A 72 16.47 6.65 0.10
CA THR A 72 15.50 7.74 0.27
C THR A 72 16.15 8.94 0.94
N THR A 73 16.10 10.11 0.30
CA THR A 73 16.49 11.41 0.90
C THR A 73 15.43 11.92 1.86
N LEU A 74 14.16 11.60 1.61
CA LEU A 74 13.02 11.81 2.49
C LEU A 74 12.42 10.46 2.86
N ALA A 75 12.40 10.14 4.16
CA ALA A 75 11.84 8.89 4.64
C ALA A 75 10.29 8.97 4.58
N PRO A 76 9.62 8.11 3.78
CA PRO A 76 8.17 8.12 3.72
C PRO A 76 7.57 7.66 5.05
N HIS A 77 6.39 8.20 5.38
CA HIS A 77 5.61 7.68 6.50
C HIS A 77 4.85 6.44 6.04
N LEU A 78 5.12 5.32 6.68
CA LEU A 78 4.44 4.05 6.42
C LEU A 78 3.49 3.70 7.57
N GLY A 79 2.32 3.18 7.22
CA GLY A 79 1.35 2.63 8.16
C GLY A 79 0.92 1.23 7.74
N VAL A 80 0.76 0.33 8.70
CA VAL A 80 0.21 -1.01 8.47
C VAL A 80 -1.25 -0.99 8.87
N VAL A 81 -2.13 -1.33 7.95
CA VAL A 81 -3.59 -1.21 8.12
C VAL A 81 -4.21 -2.59 8.12
N SER A 82 -4.97 -2.90 9.16
CA SER A 82 -5.78 -4.12 9.22
C SER A 82 -7.19 -3.85 8.70
N TYR A 83 -7.72 -4.78 7.90
CA TYR A 83 -9.08 -4.69 7.33
C TYR A 83 -9.92 -5.97 7.51
N GLY A 84 -9.47 -6.88 8.39
CA GLY A 84 -10.13 -8.14 8.70
C GLY A 84 -9.21 -9.09 9.48
N GLU A 85 -9.72 -10.27 9.84
CA GLU A 85 -8.94 -11.28 10.57
C GLU A 85 -7.70 -11.71 9.78
N GLY A 86 -6.52 -11.30 10.27
CA GLY A 86 -5.22 -11.60 9.65
C GLY A 86 -4.94 -10.89 8.33
N LYS A 87 -5.80 -9.95 7.91
CA LYS A 87 -5.65 -9.24 6.63
C LYS A 87 -5.09 -7.85 6.83
N GLU A 88 -3.94 -7.59 6.20
CA GLU A 88 -3.21 -6.33 6.31
C GLU A 88 -2.73 -5.81 4.95
N PHE A 89 -2.58 -4.49 4.86
CA PHE A 89 -1.88 -3.83 3.76
C PHE A 89 -1.06 -2.65 4.27
N VAL A 90 -0.07 -2.24 3.48
CA VAL A 90 0.82 -1.12 3.81
C VAL A 90 0.39 0.13 3.04
N VAL A 91 0.22 1.23 3.77
CA VAL A 91 -0.06 2.55 3.20
C VAL A 91 1.18 3.42 3.33
N ALA A 92 1.53 4.13 2.26
CA ALA A 92 2.54 5.18 2.28
C ALA A 92 1.90 6.56 2.08
N ASP A 93 2.25 7.51 2.94
CA ASP A 93 2.15 8.92 2.56
C ASP A 93 3.31 9.23 1.63
N ILE A 94 3.00 9.61 0.39
CA ILE A 94 4.01 9.95 -0.62
C ILE A 94 4.37 11.43 -0.40
N PRO A 95 5.50 11.74 0.25
CA PRO A 95 5.92 13.12 0.47
C PRO A 95 6.45 13.68 -0.84
N GLY A 96 6.36 15.00 -1.02
CA GLY A 96 7.06 15.67 -2.11
C GLY A 96 6.41 15.60 -3.49
N LEU A 97 5.31 14.86 -3.71
CA LEU A 97 4.61 14.95 -5.00
C LEU A 97 4.09 16.36 -5.29
N ILE A 98 3.78 17.17 -4.27
CA ILE A 98 3.18 18.53 -4.40
C ILE A 98 4.11 19.65 -3.93
N GLU A 99 5.33 19.31 -3.48
CA GLU A 99 6.33 20.28 -2.99
C GLU A 99 7.34 20.65 -4.09
N GLY A 100 6.89 20.92 -5.31
CA GLY A 100 7.80 21.38 -6.36
C GLY A 100 8.92 20.39 -6.68
N ALA A 101 8.72 19.08 -6.47
CA ALA A 101 9.76 18.05 -6.67
C ALA A 101 10.32 17.99 -8.10
N HIS A 102 9.60 18.56 -9.07
CA HIS A 102 10.08 18.80 -10.43
C HIS A 102 11.26 19.78 -10.52
N LYS A 103 11.60 20.53 -9.45
CA LYS A 103 12.72 21.50 -9.40
C LYS A 103 13.95 21.03 -8.60
N GLY A 104 14.21 19.72 -8.51
CA GLY A 104 15.55 19.21 -8.16
C GLY A 104 15.76 18.67 -6.75
N ALA A 105 14.71 18.22 -6.05
CA ALA A 105 14.83 17.75 -4.65
C ALA A 105 15.43 16.33 -4.46
N GLY A 106 16.03 15.72 -5.49
CA GLY A 106 16.80 14.48 -5.30
C GLY A 106 15.99 13.29 -4.78
N LEU A 107 14.70 13.19 -5.15
CA LEU A 107 13.94 11.95 -5.00
C LEU A 107 14.52 10.94 -6.00
N GLY A 108 15.61 10.26 -5.61
CA GLY A 108 16.39 9.42 -6.52
C GLY A 108 15.52 8.38 -7.26
N THR A 109 15.93 8.00 -8.48
CA THR A 109 15.25 7.05 -9.37
C THR A 109 14.86 5.71 -8.71
N ARG A 110 15.49 5.36 -7.58
CA ARG A 110 15.10 4.20 -6.77
C ARG A 110 13.82 4.47 -5.99
N PHE A 111 13.64 5.60 -5.30
CA PHE A 111 12.39 5.92 -4.59
C PHE A 111 11.17 5.94 -5.53
N LEU A 112 11.35 6.45 -6.75
CA LEU A 112 10.33 6.46 -7.80
C LEU A 112 9.82 5.06 -8.13
N ARG A 113 10.75 4.12 -8.36
CA ARG A 113 10.47 2.69 -8.59
C ARG A 113 9.74 1.99 -7.43
N HIS A 114 9.70 2.62 -6.26
CA HIS A 114 8.98 2.07 -5.11
C HIS A 114 7.56 2.62 -5.02
N ILE A 115 7.34 3.91 -5.31
CA ILE A 115 5.97 4.48 -5.43
C ILE A 115 5.23 3.85 -6.62
N GLU A 116 5.94 3.58 -7.72
CA GLU A 116 5.43 2.86 -8.90
C GLU A 116 4.83 1.49 -8.57
N ARG A 117 5.17 0.90 -7.42
CA ARG A 117 4.67 -0.41 -6.99
C ARG A 117 3.41 -0.35 -6.14
N THR A 118 2.93 0.84 -5.78
CA THR A 118 1.60 0.99 -5.19
C THR A 118 0.56 0.42 -6.16
N LEU A 119 -0.38 -0.37 -5.67
CA LEU A 119 -1.41 -0.98 -6.51
C LEU A 119 -2.63 -0.06 -6.65
N LEU A 120 -2.83 0.80 -5.67
CA LEU A 120 -3.99 1.69 -5.54
C LEU A 120 -3.56 3.05 -5.00
N LEU A 121 -4.18 4.13 -5.50
CA LEU A 121 -4.03 5.47 -4.94
C LEU A 121 -5.28 5.89 -4.15
N LEU A 122 -5.08 6.50 -3.00
CA LEU A 122 -6.12 7.25 -2.29
C LEU A 122 -5.88 8.73 -2.52
N HIS A 123 -6.78 9.35 -3.27
CA HIS A 123 -6.72 10.75 -3.62
C HIS A 123 -7.53 11.58 -2.62
N LEU A 124 -6.83 12.17 -1.65
CA LEU A 124 -7.44 12.98 -0.62
C LEU A 124 -7.71 14.42 -1.11
N LEU A 125 -8.95 14.84 -0.95
CA LEU A 125 -9.43 16.20 -1.17
C LEU A 125 -9.89 16.82 0.15
N ASP A 126 -9.81 18.14 0.21
CA ASP A 126 -10.30 18.95 1.32
C ASP A 126 -10.88 20.25 0.75
N LEU A 127 -12.12 20.54 1.12
CA LEU A 127 -12.88 21.71 0.66
C LEU A 127 -13.02 22.79 1.76
N SER A 128 -12.40 22.58 2.92
CA SER A 128 -12.38 23.59 3.97
C SER A 128 -11.58 24.84 3.54
N GLY A 129 -12.01 26.00 4.02
CA GLY A 129 -11.25 27.25 3.89
C GLY A 129 -11.11 27.80 2.45
N HIS A 130 -12.15 27.69 1.61
CA HIS A 130 -12.19 28.25 0.24
C HIS A 130 -11.27 27.58 -0.78
N ARG A 131 -10.86 26.32 -0.56
CA ARG A 131 -10.27 25.53 -1.64
C ARG A 131 -11.38 25.25 -2.65
N GLY A 132 -11.16 25.72 -3.88
CA GLY A 132 -12.20 25.96 -4.88
C GLY A 132 -13.02 24.76 -5.33
N ASP A 133 -13.07 24.54 -6.63
CA ASP A 133 -13.84 23.45 -7.21
C ASP A 133 -13.11 22.09 -6.98
N PRO A 134 -13.81 21.04 -6.47
CA PRO A 134 -13.20 19.75 -6.16
C PRO A 134 -12.53 19.08 -7.36
N LEU A 135 -13.12 19.22 -8.55
CA LEU A 135 -12.58 18.64 -9.78
C LEU A 135 -11.29 19.35 -10.18
N THR A 136 -11.25 20.67 -10.07
CA THR A 136 -10.06 21.48 -10.33
C THR A 136 -8.88 21.07 -9.41
N LEU A 137 -9.16 20.84 -8.12
CA LEU A 137 -8.15 20.37 -7.16
C LEU A 137 -7.65 18.97 -7.53
N TYR A 138 -8.57 18.07 -7.84
CA TYR A 138 -8.26 16.71 -8.28
C TYR A 138 -7.38 16.72 -9.56
N GLU A 139 -7.78 17.47 -10.58
CA GLU A 139 -7.04 17.60 -11.83
C GLU A 139 -5.65 18.25 -11.64
N GLY A 140 -5.52 19.16 -10.68
CA GLY A 140 -4.23 19.73 -10.27
C GLY A 140 -3.25 18.64 -9.83
N VAL A 141 -3.66 17.80 -8.88
CA VAL A 141 -2.84 16.68 -8.37
C VAL A 141 -2.59 15.63 -9.46
N ARG A 142 -3.58 15.33 -10.30
CA ARG A 142 -3.44 14.38 -11.43
C ARG A 142 -2.42 14.85 -12.47
N ARG A 143 -2.42 16.14 -12.83
CA ARG A 143 -1.41 16.72 -13.73
C ARG A 143 -0.01 16.62 -13.14
N GLU A 144 0.12 16.87 -11.84
CA GLU A 144 1.39 16.76 -11.15
C GLU A 144 1.89 15.31 -11.10
N LEU A 145 1.02 14.36 -10.75
CA LEU A 145 1.30 12.92 -10.83
C LEU A 145 1.77 12.50 -12.21
N ALA A 146 1.05 12.91 -13.27
CA ALA A 146 1.41 12.59 -14.65
C ALA A 146 2.75 13.21 -15.07
N SER A 147 3.02 14.46 -14.65
CA SER A 147 4.30 15.14 -14.92
C SER A 147 5.49 14.46 -14.24
N PHE A 148 5.23 13.81 -13.09
CA PHE A 148 6.22 13.12 -12.31
C PHE A 148 6.47 11.70 -12.85
N ASN A 149 5.39 10.94 -13.09
CA ASN A 149 5.44 9.64 -13.74
C ASN A 149 4.06 9.28 -14.33
N PRO A 150 3.93 9.15 -15.67
CA PRO A 150 2.69 8.76 -16.34
C PRO A 150 2.07 7.45 -15.80
N LEU A 151 2.90 6.47 -15.44
CA LEU A 151 2.44 5.18 -14.91
C LEU A 151 1.75 5.31 -13.56
N LEU A 152 2.04 6.34 -12.77
CA LEU A 152 1.31 6.61 -11.52
C LEU A 152 -0.08 7.16 -11.79
N ALA A 153 -0.24 7.98 -12.84
CA ALA A 153 -1.54 8.49 -13.23
C ALA A 153 -2.46 7.38 -13.77
N GLU A 154 -1.92 6.31 -14.34
CA GLU A 154 -2.72 5.18 -14.83
C GLU A 154 -3.23 4.25 -13.72
N LYS A 155 -2.74 4.41 -12.48
CA LYS A 155 -3.13 3.53 -11.38
C LYS A 155 -4.60 3.68 -11.02
N PRO A 156 -5.27 2.58 -10.62
CA PRO A 156 -6.57 2.65 -9.99
C PRO A 156 -6.55 3.60 -8.81
N GLU A 157 -7.59 4.42 -8.67
CA GLU A 157 -7.70 5.39 -7.59
C GLU A 157 -9.09 5.40 -6.95
N ILE A 158 -9.13 5.82 -5.69
CA ILE A 158 -10.34 6.15 -4.95
C ILE A 158 -10.23 7.62 -4.53
N VAL A 159 -11.26 8.41 -4.85
CA VAL A 159 -11.36 9.79 -4.40
C VAL A 159 -11.91 9.80 -2.98
N VAL A 160 -11.23 10.54 -2.11
CA VAL A 160 -11.55 10.61 -0.67
C VAL A 160 -11.70 12.07 -0.28
N LEU A 161 -12.94 12.52 -0.09
CA LEU A 161 -13.21 13.83 0.51
C LEU A 161 -13.04 13.72 2.03
N ASN A 162 -12.03 14.40 2.56
CA ASN A 162 -11.73 14.39 3.99
C ASN A 162 -12.27 15.65 4.69
N LYS A 163 -12.27 15.64 6.02
CA LYS A 163 -12.73 16.72 6.91
C LYS A 163 -14.23 17.00 6.86
N ILE A 164 -15.06 15.97 6.70
CA ILE A 164 -16.54 16.11 6.74
C ILE A 164 -17.09 16.41 8.14
N ASP A 165 -16.23 16.46 9.16
CA ASP A 165 -16.53 17.02 10.47
C ASP A 165 -16.73 18.55 10.41
N LEU A 166 -16.24 19.20 9.36
CA LEU A 166 -16.44 20.63 9.12
C LEU A 166 -17.76 20.86 8.34
N PRO A 167 -18.66 21.74 8.82
CA PRO A 167 -19.96 22.00 8.18
C PRO A 167 -19.85 22.41 6.70
N GLU A 168 -18.87 23.24 6.36
CA GLU A 168 -18.64 23.73 5.00
C GLU A 168 -18.25 22.59 4.03
N THR A 169 -17.50 21.61 4.50
CA THR A 169 -17.15 20.43 3.71
C THR A 169 -18.33 19.48 3.62
N ARG A 170 -19.03 19.26 4.73
CA ARG A 170 -20.20 18.36 4.79
C ARG A 170 -21.31 18.79 3.84
N ALA A 171 -21.58 20.10 3.74
CA ALA A 171 -22.59 20.64 2.85
C ALA A 171 -22.32 20.38 1.35
N ARG A 172 -21.07 20.07 0.98
CA ARG A 172 -20.63 19.84 -0.41
C ARG A 172 -20.41 18.37 -0.75
N VAL A 173 -20.67 17.45 0.18
CA VAL A 173 -20.41 16.01 -0.01
C VAL A 173 -21.20 15.46 -1.19
N ASP A 174 -22.50 15.75 -1.26
CA ASP A 174 -23.38 15.16 -2.28
C ASP A 174 -23.06 15.69 -3.68
N GLU A 175 -22.91 17.01 -3.84
CA GLU A 175 -22.45 17.64 -5.09
C GLU A 175 -21.12 17.05 -5.56
N THR A 176 -20.16 16.91 -4.64
CA THR A 176 -18.83 16.38 -4.95
C THR A 176 -18.90 14.89 -5.34
N ARG A 177 -19.71 14.11 -4.61
CA ARG A 177 -19.93 12.69 -4.91
C ARG A 177 -20.47 12.50 -6.32
N GLU A 178 -21.55 13.20 -6.65
CA GLU A 178 -22.19 13.11 -7.97
C GLU A 178 -21.20 13.44 -9.09
N ALA A 179 -20.37 14.48 -8.90
CA ALA A 179 -19.35 14.87 -9.87
C ALA A 179 -18.31 13.78 -10.14
N PHE A 180 -17.86 13.04 -9.12
CA PHE A 180 -16.87 11.97 -9.28
C PHE A 180 -17.48 10.65 -9.72
N GLU A 181 -18.65 10.28 -9.21
CA GLU A 181 -19.37 9.06 -9.60
C GLU A 181 -19.81 9.13 -11.07
N ALA A 182 -20.22 10.31 -11.57
CA ALA A 182 -20.51 10.53 -13.01
C ALA A 182 -19.29 10.27 -13.92
N ARG A 183 -18.07 10.31 -13.37
CA ARG A 183 -16.81 9.99 -14.07
C ARG A 183 -16.36 8.55 -13.84
N GLY A 184 -17.16 7.73 -13.17
CA GLY A 184 -16.83 6.34 -12.83
C GLY A 184 -15.74 6.22 -11.75
N LEU A 185 -15.46 7.29 -11.01
CA LEU A 185 -14.45 7.29 -9.95
C LEU A 185 -15.09 6.92 -8.61
N PRO A 186 -14.57 5.90 -7.89
CA PRO A 186 -15.06 5.55 -6.56
C PRO A 186 -14.87 6.71 -5.59
N PHE A 187 -15.91 7.03 -4.82
CA PHE A 187 -15.90 8.19 -3.95
C PHE A 187 -16.28 7.84 -2.50
N PHE A 188 -15.45 8.31 -1.56
CA PHE A 188 -15.69 8.21 -0.12
C PHE A 188 -15.60 9.58 0.54
N ALA A 189 -16.49 9.80 1.49
CA ALA A 189 -16.50 10.97 2.36
C ALA A 189 -16.11 10.51 3.76
N ILE A 190 -15.06 11.08 4.33
CA ILE A 190 -14.52 10.67 5.63
C ILE A 190 -14.17 11.86 6.51
N SER A 191 -14.07 11.61 7.82
CA SER A 191 -13.30 12.43 8.71
C SER A 191 -12.15 11.61 9.28
N ALA A 192 -10.93 11.90 8.84
CA ALA A 192 -9.74 11.35 9.45
C ALA A 192 -9.55 11.83 10.91
N GLN A 193 -10.23 12.90 11.32
CA GLN A 193 -10.13 13.43 12.69
C GLN A 193 -11.09 12.72 13.65
N THR A 194 -12.32 12.42 13.24
CA THR A 194 -13.31 11.73 14.10
C THR A 194 -13.31 10.22 13.90
N GLY A 195 -12.99 9.76 12.68
CA GLY A 195 -13.06 8.36 12.25
C GLY A 195 -14.29 8.01 11.43
N GLU A 196 -15.20 8.96 11.20
CA GLU A 196 -16.37 8.77 10.35
C GLU A 196 -15.97 8.35 8.93
N GLY A 197 -16.63 7.31 8.39
CA GLY A 197 -16.40 6.79 7.03
C GLY A 197 -15.07 6.07 6.80
N VAL A 198 -14.16 6.09 7.79
CA VAL A 198 -12.82 5.52 7.64
C VAL A 198 -12.87 3.99 7.56
N LYS A 199 -13.74 3.35 8.35
CA LYS A 199 -13.83 1.88 8.38
C LYS A 199 -14.29 1.34 7.02
N GLU A 200 -15.30 1.97 6.44
CA GLU A 200 -15.88 1.64 5.14
C GLU A 200 -14.85 1.82 4.03
N LEU A 201 -14.09 2.93 4.06
CA LEU A 201 -12.99 3.17 3.14
C LEU A 201 -11.93 2.06 3.20
N ILE A 202 -11.50 1.67 4.41
CA ILE A 202 -10.45 0.64 4.58
C ILE A 202 -10.92 -0.75 4.12
N GLN A 203 -12.19 -1.08 4.36
CA GLN A 203 -12.78 -2.33 3.84
C GLN A 203 -12.85 -2.34 2.31
N GLU A 204 -13.24 -1.24 1.68
CA GLU A 204 -13.23 -1.09 0.21
C GLU A 204 -11.82 -1.26 -0.36
N VAL A 205 -10.85 -0.55 0.22
CA VAL A 205 -9.44 -0.61 -0.18
C VAL A 205 -8.94 -2.04 -0.11
N GLY A 206 -9.16 -2.72 1.01
CA GLY A 206 -8.76 -4.11 1.19
C GLY A 206 -9.34 -5.03 0.10
N ARG A 207 -10.64 -4.93 -0.17
CA ARG A 207 -11.31 -5.71 -1.22
C ARG A 207 -10.71 -5.45 -2.61
N ARG A 208 -10.42 -4.19 -2.95
CA ARG A 208 -9.81 -3.84 -4.24
C ARG A 208 -8.39 -4.37 -4.36
N LEU A 209 -7.60 -4.29 -3.30
CA LEU A 209 -6.25 -4.84 -3.30
C LEU A 209 -6.25 -6.35 -3.51
N GLU A 210 -7.19 -7.08 -2.90
CA GLU A 210 -7.34 -8.52 -3.14
C GLU A 210 -7.66 -8.82 -4.61
N ALA A 211 -8.57 -8.06 -5.20
CA ALA A 211 -8.91 -8.19 -6.61
C ALA A 211 -7.69 -7.90 -7.52
N LEU A 212 -6.95 -6.83 -7.26
CA LEU A 212 -5.76 -6.44 -8.03
C LEU A 212 -4.63 -7.48 -7.92
N LYS A 213 -4.35 -7.97 -6.72
CA LYS A 213 -3.30 -8.99 -6.47
C LYS A 213 -3.61 -10.33 -7.12
N SER A 214 -4.89 -10.69 -7.22
CA SER A 214 -5.33 -11.93 -7.88
C SER A 214 -5.03 -11.92 -9.38
N HIS A 215 -5.00 -10.75 -10.02
CA HIS A 215 -4.71 -10.59 -11.45
C HIS A 215 -3.19 -10.57 -11.75
N GLU A 216 -2.34 -10.11 -10.82
CA GLU A 216 -0.88 -10.15 -11.01
C GLU A 216 -0.28 -11.56 -10.89
N GLY A 217 -0.93 -12.48 -10.18
CA GLY A 217 -0.45 -13.86 -10.00
C GLY A 217 -0.67 -14.80 -11.19
N THR A 218 -1.34 -14.33 -12.24
CA THR A 218 -1.70 -15.12 -13.44
C THR A 218 -0.98 -14.68 -14.72
N ALA A 219 -0.11 -13.67 -14.64
CA ALA A 219 0.69 -13.13 -15.74
C ALA A 219 2.19 -13.44 -15.54
#